data_AF-A0A9W7CSM8-F1
#
_entry.id   AF-A0A9W7CSM8-F1
#
_cell.length_a   1.000
_cell.length_b   1.000
_cell.length_c   1.000
_cell.angle_alpha   90.00
_cell.angle_beta   90.00
_cell.angle_gamma   90.00
#
_symmetry.space_group_name_H-M   'P 1'
#
loop_
_entity.id
_entity.type
_entity.pdbx_description
1 polymer ?
#
loop_
_entity_poly.entity_id
_entity_poly.type
_entity_poly.pdbx_seq_one_letter_code
_entity_poly.pdbx_strand_id
1 'polypeptide(L)'
;MIKSLVYKNHIDQAAYDKLSIDDKKLFKEILAITHLQYSFHDKLTDPLETLRAEYDKLKGEMELGNDNPSIIKQLKSLTVDMYSNRMIDDKEFKEIITRLL
;
A
#
# COMPACT_ATOMS: atom_id res chain seq x y z
N MET A 1 11.69 -13.96 -10.43
CA MET A 1 11.02 -12.91 -9.63
C MET A 1 10.70 -13.38 -8.21
N ILE A 2 10.12 -14.56 -7.97
CA ILE A 2 9.89 -15.06 -6.58
C ILE A 2 11.19 -15.47 -5.86
N LYS A 3 12.14 -16.13 -6.56
CA LYS A 3 13.45 -16.52 -5.97
C LYS A 3 14.32 -15.35 -5.48
N SER A 4 14.04 -14.13 -5.96
CA SER A 4 14.72 -12.91 -5.51
C SER A 4 14.00 -12.22 -4.36
N LEU A 5 12.72 -12.56 -4.11
CA LEU A 5 11.93 -12.00 -3.02
C LEU A 5 12.13 -12.75 -1.70
N VAL A 6 12.46 -14.04 -1.79
CA VAL A 6 12.68 -14.92 -0.65
C VAL A 6 13.97 -15.72 -0.84
N TYR A 7 14.90 -15.59 0.10
CA TYR A 7 16.13 -16.38 0.14
C TYR A 7 16.45 -16.80 1.57
N LYS A 8 16.68 -18.10 1.81
CA LYS A 8 16.99 -18.66 3.15
C LYS A 8 16.03 -18.19 4.26
N ASN A 9 14.72 -18.21 4.02
CA ASN A 9 13.69 -17.73 4.96
C ASN A 9 13.82 -16.25 5.36
N HIS A 10 14.55 -15.46 4.59
CA HIS A 10 14.52 -14.00 4.66
C HIS A 10 13.78 -13.46 3.45
N ILE A 11 12.94 -12.46 3.72
CA ILE A 11 12.25 -11.69 2.70
C ILE A 11 13.13 -10.49 2.39
N ASP A 12 13.43 -10.27 1.11
CA ASP A 12 14.05 -9.02 0.69
C ASP A 12 12.99 -7.92 0.80
N GLN A 13 12.99 -7.22 1.94
CA GLN A 13 12.00 -6.19 2.24
C GLN A 13 12.03 -5.05 1.21
N ALA A 14 13.22 -4.68 0.71
CA ALA A 14 13.35 -3.61 -0.27
C ALA A 14 12.78 -4.02 -1.64
N ALA A 15 12.85 -5.30 -2.00
CA ALA A 15 12.18 -5.83 -3.17
C ALA A 15 10.67 -5.98 -2.96
N TYR A 16 10.25 -6.42 -1.76
CA TYR A 16 8.85 -6.56 -1.39
C TYR A 16 8.11 -5.21 -1.38
N ASP A 17 8.71 -4.16 -0.82
CA ASP A 17 8.10 -2.84 -0.71
C ASP A 17 7.81 -2.21 -2.07
N LYS A 18 8.58 -2.58 -3.10
CA LYS A 18 8.40 -2.12 -4.49
C LYS A 18 7.29 -2.86 -5.25
N LEU A 19 6.74 -3.94 -4.68
CA LEU A 19 5.64 -4.67 -5.31
C LEU A 19 4.36 -3.85 -5.29
N SER A 20 3.50 -4.09 -6.28
CA SER A 20 2.13 -3.57 -6.28
C SER A 20 1.35 -4.13 -5.09
N ILE A 21 0.25 -3.46 -4.70
CA ILE A 21 -0.60 -3.93 -3.60
C ILE A 21 -1.20 -5.30 -3.92
N ASP A 22 -1.58 -5.53 -5.18
CA ASP A 22 -2.12 -6.82 -5.62
C ASP A 22 -1.07 -7.94 -5.54
N ASP A 23 0.18 -7.66 -5.94
CA ASP A 23 1.28 -8.61 -5.80
C ASP A 23 1.60 -8.90 -4.33
N LYS A 24 1.57 -7.88 -3.46
CA LYS A 24 1.78 -8.05 -2.02
C LYS A 24 0.67 -8.89 -1.39
N LYS A 25 -0.59 -8.70 -1.80
CA LYS A 25 -1.73 -9.54 -1.37
C LYS A 25 -1.57 -10.98 -1.81
N LEU A 26 -1.26 -11.20 -3.09
CA LEU A 26 -1.05 -12.54 -3.64
C LEU A 26 0.12 -13.24 -2.92
N PHE A 27 1.20 -12.51 -2.64
CA PHE A 27 2.33 -13.03 -1.88
C PHE A 27 1.92 -13.46 -0.46
N LYS A 28 1.17 -12.61 0.27
CA LYS A 28 0.63 -12.95 1.60
C LYS A 28 -0.29 -14.17 1.55
N GLU A 29 -1.14 -14.29 0.53
CA GLU A 29 -2.02 -15.45 0.32
C GLU A 29 -1.23 -16.73 0.06
N ILE A 30 -0.20 -16.70 -0.79
CA ILE A 30 0.69 -17.84 -1.04
C ILE A 30 1.38 -18.30 0.25
N LEU A 31 1.87 -17.37 1.07
CA LEU A 31 2.50 -17.71 2.35
C LEU A 31 1.52 -18.32 3.36
N ALA A 32 0.27 -17.89 3.34
CA ALA A 32 -0.78 -18.45 4.18
C ALA A 32 -1.15 -19.87 3.75
N ILE A 33 -1.38 -20.11 2.45
CA ILE A 33 -1.72 -21.43 1.89
C ILE A 33 -0.60 -22.44 2.13
N THR A 34 0.66 -22.01 1.97
CA THR A 34 1.83 -22.88 2.15
C THR A 34 2.26 -23.04 3.61
N HIS A 35 1.57 -22.37 4.56
CA HIS A 35 1.97 -22.26 5.97
C HIS A 35 3.41 -21.75 6.20
N LEU A 36 4.05 -21.20 5.16
CA LEU A 36 5.40 -20.66 5.25
C LEU A 36 5.44 -19.34 6.03
N GLN A 37 4.29 -18.69 6.25
CA GLN A 37 4.18 -17.48 7.10
C GLN A 37 4.82 -17.63 8.50
N TYR A 38 4.83 -18.84 9.06
CA TYR A 38 5.45 -19.14 10.36
C TYR A 38 6.95 -19.45 10.28
N SER A 39 7.48 -19.65 9.07
CA SER A 39 8.88 -19.97 8.81
C SER A 39 9.76 -18.73 8.64
N PHE A 40 9.15 -17.55 8.52
CA PHE A 40 9.87 -16.27 8.41
C PHE A 40 10.05 -15.66 9.80
N HIS A 41 11.25 -15.13 10.06
CA HIS A 41 11.54 -14.37 11.27
C HIS A 41 10.80 -13.03 11.31
N ASP A 42 10.60 -12.43 10.13
CA ASP A 42 9.97 -11.13 9.95
C ASP A 42 8.48 -11.28 9.71
N LYS A 43 7.66 -10.54 10.47
CA LYS A 43 6.21 -10.46 10.23
C LYS A 43 5.97 -9.53 9.05
N LEU A 44 5.32 -10.04 8.02
CA LEU A 44 4.81 -9.20 6.95
C LEU A 44 3.64 -8.37 7.46
N THR A 45 3.81 -7.06 7.49
CA THR A 45 2.74 -6.09 7.73
C THR A 45 1.66 -6.21 6.66
N ASP A 46 0.43 -5.89 7.02
CA ASP A 46 -0.64 -5.88 6.04
C ASP A 46 -0.39 -4.80 4.99
N PRO A 47 -0.38 -5.16 3.68
CA PRO A 47 -0.24 -4.17 2.62
C PRO A 47 -1.29 -3.06 2.68
N LEU A 48 -2.50 -3.38 3.15
CA LEU A 48 -3.58 -2.41 3.30
C LEU A 48 -3.36 -1.47 4.48
N GLU A 49 -2.79 -1.94 5.60
CA GLU A 49 -2.42 -1.07 6.72
C GLU A 49 -1.36 -0.04 6.30
N THR A 50 -0.39 -0.48 5.51
CA THR A 50 0.66 0.40 4.97
C THR A 50 0.05 1.43 4.01
N LEU A 51 -0.81 0.99 3.09
CA LEU A 51 -1.53 1.87 2.17
C LEU A 51 -2.34 2.94 2.92
N ARG A 52 -3.05 2.53 3.98
CA ARG A 52 -3.85 3.43 4.81
C ARG A 52 -3.00 4.51 5.46
N ALA A 53 -1.87 4.11 6.06
CA ALA A 53 -0.98 5.03 6.75
C ALA A 53 -0.38 6.08 5.79
N GLU A 54 0.01 5.67 4.59
CA GLU A 54 0.50 6.58 3.55
C GLU A 54 -0.60 7.56 3.10
N TYR A 55 -1.84 7.08 2.97
CA TYR A 55 -2.99 7.90 2.60
C TYR A 55 -3.34 8.93 3.65
N ASP A 56 -3.44 8.52 4.91
CA ASP A 56 -3.76 9.42 6.01
C ASP A 56 -2.65 10.49 6.17
N LYS A 57 -1.38 10.13 5.94
CA LYS A 57 -0.26 11.08 5.93
C LYS A 57 -0.41 12.12 4.81
N LEU A 58 -0.59 11.70 3.56
CA LEU A 58 -0.67 12.63 2.43
C LEU A 58 -1.94 13.49 2.48
N LYS A 59 -3.05 12.93 2.95
CA LYS A 59 -4.28 13.67 3.20
C LYS A 59 -4.07 14.75 4.28
N GLY A 60 -3.38 14.42 5.37
CA GLY A 60 -3.03 15.38 6.42
C GLY A 60 -2.15 16.52 5.92
N GLU A 61 -1.14 16.24 5.10
CA GLU A 61 -0.31 17.27 4.46
C GLU A 61 -1.14 18.24 3.62
N MET A 62 -2.09 17.72 2.83
CA MET A 62 -3.02 18.54 2.04
C MET A 62 -3.94 19.38 2.94
N GLU A 63 -4.47 18.82 4.04
CA GLU A 63 -5.32 19.55 5.00
C GLU A 63 -4.58 20.68 5.72
N LEU A 64 -3.25 20.57 5.84
CA LEU A 64 -2.37 21.61 6.35
C LEU A 64 -2.04 22.70 5.31
N GLY A 65 -2.57 22.59 4.08
CA GLY A 65 -2.34 23.55 2.99
C GLY A 65 -1.02 23.34 2.24
N ASN A 66 -0.49 22.11 2.24
CA ASN A 66 0.72 21.79 1.48
C ASN A 66 0.38 21.52 0.00
N ASP A 67 0.49 22.56 -0.83
CA ASP A 67 0.15 22.52 -2.26
C ASP A 67 1.29 21.99 -3.15
N ASN A 68 2.22 21.20 -2.60
CA ASN A 68 3.31 20.64 -3.39
C ASN A 68 2.75 19.73 -4.50
N PRO A 69 3.03 20.01 -5.80
CA PRO A 69 2.50 19.23 -6.91
C PRO A 69 2.84 17.74 -6.86
N SER A 70 3.98 17.38 -6.25
CA SER A 70 4.38 15.98 -6.06
C SER A 70 3.47 15.26 -5.04
N ILE A 71 3.10 15.95 -3.95
CA ILE A 71 2.22 15.40 -2.91
C ILE A 71 0.82 15.22 -3.47
N ILE A 72 0.29 16.22 -4.17
CA ILE A 72 -1.01 16.16 -4.87
C ILE A 72 -1.05 14.98 -5.85
N LYS A 73 0.01 14.81 -6.65
CA LYS A 73 0.10 13.70 -7.61
C LYS A 73 0.12 12.33 -6.91
N GLN A 74 0.88 12.20 -5.83
CA GLN A 74 0.94 10.97 -5.04
C GLN A 74 -0.40 10.67 -4.38
N LEU A 75 -1.01 11.66 -3.72
CA LEU A 75 -2.31 11.52 -3.08
C LEU A 75 -3.37 11.09 -4.10
N LYS A 76 -3.40 11.68 -5.30
CA LYS A 76 -4.32 11.27 -6.37
C LYS A 76 -4.19 9.79 -6.74
N SER A 77 -2.95 9.29 -6.91
CA SER A 77 -2.71 7.87 -7.19
C SER A 77 -3.21 7.00 -6.04
N LEU A 78 -2.85 7.38 -4.82
CA LEU A 78 -3.16 6.62 -3.62
C LEU A 78 -4.67 6.60 -3.32
N THR A 79 -5.40 7.68 -3.61
CA THR A 79 -6.86 7.75 -3.51
C THR A 79 -7.53 6.76 -4.46
N VAL A 80 -6.99 6.56 -5.66
CA VAL A 80 -7.48 5.52 -6.60
C VAL A 80 -7.20 4.12 -6.06
N ASP A 81 -6.01 3.88 -5.50
CA ASP A 81 -5.68 2.59 -4.88
C ASP A 81 -6.59 2.30 -3.69
N MET A 82 -6.82 3.28 -2.81
CA MET A 82 -7.73 3.16 -1.65
C MET A 82 -9.16 2.81 -2.07
N TYR A 83 -9.67 3.43 -3.12
CA TYR A 83 -11.00 3.15 -3.65
C TYR A 83 -11.09 1.74 -4.28
N SER A 84 -10.09 1.38 -5.10
CA SER A 84 -9.98 0.05 -5.72
C SER A 84 -9.94 -1.06 -4.67
N ASN A 85 -9.32 -0.78 -3.53
CA ASN A 85 -9.21 -1.69 -2.40
C ASN A 85 -10.41 -1.64 -1.43
N ARG A 86 -11.47 -0.88 -1.75
CA ARG A 86 -12.69 -0.68 -0.93
C ARG A 86 -12.39 -0.15 0.48
N MET A 87 -11.32 0.61 0.64
CA MET A 87 -10.89 1.19 1.92
C MET A 87 -11.52 2.55 2.21
N ILE A 88 -12.03 3.20 1.16
CA ILE A 88 -12.78 4.46 1.22
C ILE A 88 -14.06 4.31 0.38
N ASP A 89 -15.09 5.06 0.72
CA ASP A 89 -16.35 5.04 0.01
C ASP A 89 -16.36 6.02 -1.18
N ASP A 90 -17.42 5.93 -1.99
CA ASP A 90 -17.67 6.79 -3.14
C ASP A 90 -17.70 8.28 -2.79
N LYS A 91 -18.14 8.61 -1.58
CA LYS A 91 -18.30 10.00 -1.12
C LYS A 91 -16.93 10.59 -0.81
N GLU A 92 -16.12 9.88 -0.02
CA GLU A 92 -14.76 10.27 0.33
C GLU A 92 -13.88 10.34 -0.93
N PHE A 93 -14.01 9.38 -1.84
CA PHE A 93 -13.29 9.41 -3.12
C PHE A 93 -13.60 10.68 -3.92
N LYS A 94 -14.89 11.01 -4.11
CA LYS A 94 -15.32 12.20 -4.85
C LYS A 94 -14.87 13.49 -4.17
N GLU A 95 -14.93 13.55 -2.83
CA GLU A 95 -14.49 14.72 -2.07
C GLU A 95 -13.01 15.03 -2.32
N ILE A 96 -12.14 14.02 -2.21
CA ILE A 96 -10.70 14.22 -2.40
C ILE A 96 -10.38 14.53 -3.85
N ILE A 97 -10.89 13.76 -4.81
CA ILE A 97 -10.59 14.00 -6.23
C ILE A 97 -11.04 15.40 -6.67
N THR A 98 -12.18 15.90 -6.18
CA THR A 98 -12.67 17.24 -6.52
C THR A 98 -11.75 18.34 -5.97
N ARG A 99 -11.12 18.13 -4.81
CA ARG A 99 -10.13 19.07 -4.24
C ARG A 99 -8.79 19.05 -4.96
N LEU A 100 -8.47 17.96 -5.66
CA LEU A 100 -7.20 17.77 -6.37
C LEU A 100 -7.25 18.18 -7.85
N LEU A 101 -8.40 18.66 -8.34
CA LEU A 101 -8.63 19.17 -9.70
C LEU A 101 -8.50 20.69 -9.76
#